data_AF-A0A950QTJ6-F1
#
_entry.id   AF-A0A950QTJ6-F1
#
_cell.length_a   1.000
_cell.length_b   1.000
_cell.length_c   1.000
_cell.angle_alpha   90.00
_cell.angle_beta   90.00
_cell.angle_gamma   90.00
#
_symmetry.space_group_name_H-M   'P 1'
#
loop_
_entity.id
_entity.type
_entity.pdbx_description
1 polymer ?
#
loop_
_entity_poly.entity_id
_entity_poly.type
_entity_poly.pdbx_seq_one_letter_code
_entity_poly.pdbx_strand_id
1 'polypeptide(L)'
;LDTATCAQYADLATSLLNGAGIAARTRNTTLTGTAYESHALVEYYDPFDDKWSATGPTFGLFFFDESTGVGQSVEEISALVNSGRFSDIHFEFLTPQANLYTSSYYLDPSILFANPVPVGKTVAESRSVPNPPEAFMNKLDLQSTAGTAGVFLFRFQSTSDSVTIDDNGTAITLTPLNGTLWSKAVDLDKGWTITDGGSSVQLFQTKRFIF
;
A
#
# COMPACT_ATOMS: atom_id res chain seq x y z
N LEU A 1 1.79 7.76 22.45
CA LEU A 1 3.00 7.49 21.66
C LEU A 1 2.60 7.76 20.23
N ASP A 2 3.14 8.81 19.61
CA ASP A 2 2.89 9.06 18.20
C ASP A 2 3.53 7.91 17.41
N THR A 3 2.72 7.13 16.71
CA THR A 3 3.18 6.03 15.86
C THR A 3 3.90 6.59 14.66
N ALA A 4 5.15 6.19 14.45
CA ALA A 4 5.94 6.61 13.29
C ALA A 4 5.28 6.18 11.96
N THR A 5 5.34 7.04 10.95
CA THR A 5 4.76 6.79 9.62
C THR A 5 5.79 6.19 8.66
N CYS A 6 5.33 5.57 7.56
CA CYS A 6 6.23 5.05 6.52
C CYS A 6 7.17 6.12 5.95
N ALA A 7 6.69 7.37 5.80
CA ALA A 7 7.50 8.49 5.36
C ALA A 7 8.64 8.79 6.35
N GLN A 8 8.36 8.79 7.65
CA GLN A 8 9.38 9.02 8.67
C GLN A 8 10.44 7.92 8.69
N TYR A 9 10.05 6.65 8.51
CA TYR A 9 10.99 5.54 8.35
C TYR A 9 11.86 5.70 7.08
N ALA A 10 11.25 6.05 5.95
CA ALA A 10 11.95 6.24 4.69
C ALA A 10 12.93 7.43 4.73
N ASP A 11 12.53 8.55 5.32
CA ASP A 11 13.38 9.74 5.45
C ASP A 11 14.57 9.50 6.37
N LEU A 12 14.36 8.80 7.50
CA LEU A 12 15.44 8.42 8.41
C LEU A 12 16.42 7.46 7.72
N ALA A 13 15.92 6.40 7.07
CA ALA A 13 16.77 5.45 6.37
C ALA A 13 17.57 6.11 5.23
N THR A 14 16.94 6.97 4.45
CA THR A 14 17.60 7.76 3.40
C THR A 14 18.71 8.65 3.97
N SER A 15 18.46 9.30 5.10
CA SER A 15 19.46 10.15 5.77
C SER A 15 20.64 9.33 6.29
N LEU A 16 20.40 8.16 6.87
CA LEU A 16 21.45 7.26 7.36
C LEU A 16 22.31 6.71 6.22
N LEU A 17 21.71 6.29 5.11
CA LEU A 17 22.44 5.81 3.93
C LEU A 17 23.30 6.90 3.31
N ASN A 18 22.73 8.08 3.08
CA ASN A 18 23.49 9.22 2.55
C ASN A 18 24.61 9.66 3.50
N GLY A 19 24.37 9.62 4.82
CA GLY A 19 25.39 9.89 5.84
C GLY A 19 26.53 8.87 5.85
N ALA A 20 26.26 7.64 5.41
CA ALA A 20 27.26 6.59 5.20
C ALA A 20 27.95 6.65 3.82
N GLY A 21 27.63 7.65 3.00
CA GLY A 21 28.18 7.79 1.65
C GLY A 21 27.51 6.91 0.59
N ILE A 22 26.37 6.30 0.91
CA ILE A 22 25.56 5.52 -0.03
C ILE A 22 24.49 6.45 -0.61
N ALA A 23 24.50 6.66 -1.93
CA ALA A 23 23.49 7.48 -2.58
C ALA A 23 22.11 6.84 -2.41
N ALA A 24 21.19 7.54 -1.75
CA ALA A 24 19.86 7.05 -1.45
C ALA A 24 18.78 8.12 -1.68
N ARG A 25 17.56 7.67 -2.01
CA ARG A 25 16.39 8.52 -2.25
C ARG A 25 15.10 7.88 -1.74
N THR A 26 14.21 8.71 -1.21
CA THR A 26 12.83 8.29 -0.91
C THR A 26 12.07 8.01 -2.20
N ARG A 27 11.28 6.93 -2.22
CA ARG A 27 10.36 6.56 -3.30
C ARG A 27 8.95 6.43 -2.75
N ASN A 28 7.98 6.99 -3.46
CA ASN A 28 6.57 6.85 -3.09
C ASN A 28 5.87 5.90 -4.06
N THR A 29 4.90 5.18 -3.53
CA THR A 29 4.04 4.26 -4.28
C THR A 29 2.59 4.46 -3.84
N THR A 30 1.63 4.09 -4.69
CA THR A 30 0.21 4.20 -4.36
C THR A 30 -0.62 3.11 -5.01
N LEU A 31 -1.62 2.62 -4.29
CA LEU A 31 -2.64 1.74 -4.85
C LEU A 31 -3.74 2.58 -5.51
N THR A 32 -4.29 3.56 -4.80
CA THR A 32 -5.52 4.30 -5.20
C THR A 32 -5.28 5.67 -5.84
N GLY A 33 -4.02 6.10 -5.99
CA GLY A 33 -3.67 7.44 -6.46
C GLY A 33 -3.80 8.51 -5.37
N THR A 34 -3.98 8.09 -4.11
CA THR A 34 -4.15 8.97 -2.95
C THR A 34 -3.11 8.67 -1.88
N ALA A 35 -2.94 9.59 -0.94
CA ALA A 35 -2.02 9.43 0.18
C ALA A 35 -2.46 8.34 1.19
N TYR A 36 -3.73 7.89 1.16
CA TYR A 36 -4.26 6.95 2.15
C TYR A 36 -3.77 5.53 1.89
N GLU A 37 -3.85 5.06 0.66
CA GLU A 37 -3.26 3.79 0.21
C GLU A 37 -1.95 4.08 -0.53
N SER A 38 -1.07 4.84 0.13
CA SER A 38 0.29 5.09 -0.33
C SER A 38 1.32 4.56 0.63
N HIS A 39 2.53 4.35 0.12
CA HIS A 39 3.65 3.93 0.94
C HIS A 39 4.95 4.60 0.50
N ALA A 40 5.74 5.03 1.47
CA ALA A 40 7.09 5.52 1.26
C ALA A 40 8.11 4.41 1.50
N LEU A 41 9.07 4.32 0.59
CA LEU A 41 10.15 3.35 0.52
C LEU A 41 11.46 4.11 0.31
N VAL A 42 12.58 3.38 0.29
CA VAL A 42 13.88 3.93 -0.08
C VAL A 42 14.46 3.13 -1.24
N GLU A 43 15.09 3.84 -2.17
CA GLU A 43 16.06 3.24 -3.08
C GLU A 43 17.46 3.70 -2.74
N TYR A 44 18.41 2.78 -2.80
CA TYR A 44 19.83 3.05 -2.68
C TYR A 44 20.55 2.58 -3.94
N TYR A 45 21.60 3.30 -4.33
CA TYR A 45 22.37 2.96 -5.52
C TYR A 45 23.48 1.99 -5.16
N ASP A 46 23.48 0.84 -5.82
CA ASP A 46 24.53 -0.16 -5.80
C ASP A 46 25.53 0.12 -6.93
N PRO A 47 26.77 0.55 -6.62
CA PRO A 47 27.78 0.85 -7.63
C PRO A 47 28.40 -0.40 -8.27
N PHE A 48 28.21 -1.59 -7.67
CA PHE A 48 28.73 -2.84 -8.25
C PHE A 48 27.87 -3.31 -9.42
N ASP A 49 26.56 -3.07 -9.32
CA ASP A 49 25.56 -3.44 -10.35
C ASP A 49 25.13 -2.25 -11.22
N ASP A 50 25.63 -1.03 -10.95
CA ASP A 50 25.21 0.22 -11.59
C ASP A 50 23.67 0.41 -11.56
N LYS A 51 23.07 0.18 -10.39
CA LYS A 51 21.62 0.00 -10.26
C LYS A 51 21.04 0.56 -8.97
N TRP A 52 19.78 1.00 -9.02
CA TRP A 52 18.99 1.31 -7.82
C TRP A 52 18.29 0.07 -7.28
N SER A 53 18.37 -0.14 -5.97
CA SER A 53 17.75 -1.25 -5.26
C SER A 53 16.84 -0.74 -4.15
N ALA A 54 15.69 -1.38 -3.96
CA ALA A 54 14.65 -0.94 -3.05
C ALA A 54 14.78 -1.58 -1.65
N THR A 55 14.34 -0.83 -0.64
CA THR A 55 14.12 -1.32 0.72
C THR A 55 12.85 -0.69 1.32
N GLY A 56 12.14 -1.48 2.12
CA GLY A 56 10.93 -1.07 2.83
C GLY A 56 11.20 -0.93 4.33
N PRO A 57 11.73 0.21 4.80
CA PRO A 57 12.18 0.36 6.19
C PRO A 57 11.04 0.28 7.20
N THR A 58 9.81 0.65 6.83
CA THR A 58 8.61 0.48 7.67
C THR A 58 8.42 -0.96 8.14
N PHE A 59 8.77 -1.92 7.28
CA PHE A 59 8.58 -3.34 7.50
C PHE A 59 9.89 -4.08 7.76
N GLY A 60 11.04 -3.40 7.67
CA GLY A 60 12.35 -4.06 7.70
C GLY A 60 12.57 -4.99 6.50
N LEU A 61 12.07 -4.62 5.33
CA LEU A 61 12.21 -5.38 4.08
C LEU A 61 13.42 -4.94 3.26
N PHE A 62 14.15 -5.90 2.72
CA PHE A 62 15.24 -5.71 1.77
C PHE A 62 14.94 -6.51 0.51
N PHE A 63 14.89 -5.88 -0.68
CA PHE A 63 14.52 -6.58 -1.92
C PHE A 63 15.78 -7.02 -2.68
N PHE A 64 16.13 -8.29 -2.53
CA PHE A 64 17.42 -8.85 -2.94
C PHE A 64 17.28 -10.31 -3.36
N ASP A 65 17.85 -10.64 -4.51
CA ASP A 65 17.97 -12.02 -4.98
C ASP A 65 19.34 -12.57 -4.56
N GLU A 66 19.36 -13.42 -3.52
CA GLU A 66 20.58 -14.07 -3.04
C GLU A 66 21.30 -14.89 -4.12
N SER A 67 20.55 -15.45 -5.09
CA SER A 67 21.12 -16.34 -6.10
C SER A 67 21.95 -15.58 -7.12
N THR A 68 21.58 -14.35 -7.43
CA THR A 68 22.32 -13.47 -8.35
C THR A 68 23.17 -12.45 -7.62
N GLY A 69 22.88 -12.19 -6.34
CA GLY A 69 23.52 -11.14 -5.54
C GLY A 69 23.06 -9.73 -5.91
N VAL A 70 21.86 -9.57 -6.49
CA VAL A 70 21.40 -8.31 -7.09
C VAL A 70 20.09 -7.85 -6.44
N GLY A 71 20.00 -6.57 -6.11
CA GLY A 71 18.77 -5.96 -5.57
C GLY A 71 17.72 -5.66 -6.64
N GLN A 72 16.45 -5.53 -6.23
CA GLN A 72 15.34 -5.16 -7.12
C GLN A 72 14.92 -3.70 -6.87
N SER A 73 14.79 -2.92 -7.94
CA SER A 73 14.28 -1.54 -7.92
C SER A 73 12.77 -1.47 -7.71
N VAL A 74 12.25 -0.29 -7.37
CA VAL A 74 10.80 -0.07 -7.25
C VAL A 74 10.08 -0.36 -8.57
N GLU A 75 10.66 0.06 -9.70
CA GLU A 75 10.12 -0.17 -11.04
C GLU A 75 10.07 -1.65 -11.42
N GLU A 76 11.11 -2.43 -11.09
CA GLU A 76 11.13 -3.87 -11.37
C GLU A 76 10.09 -4.62 -10.54
N ILE A 77 10.03 -4.33 -9.23
CA ILE A 77 9.01 -4.93 -8.36
C ILE A 77 7.62 -4.56 -8.86
N SER A 78 7.41 -3.31 -9.28
CA SER A 78 6.15 -2.88 -9.89
C SER A 78 5.81 -3.69 -11.15
N ALA A 79 6.77 -3.92 -12.04
CA ALA A 79 6.55 -4.73 -13.25
C ALA A 79 6.16 -6.19 -12.91
N LEU A 80 6.77 -6.76 -11.86
CA LEU A 80 6.43 -8.11 -11.38
C LEU A 80 5.03 -8.17 -10.76
N VAL A 81 4.67 -7.22 -9.90
CA VAL A 81 3.32 -7.09 -9.31
C VAL A 81 2.26 -6.98 -10.40
N ASN A 82 2.48 -6.11 -11.39
CA ASN A 82 1.51 -5.86 -12.46
C ASN A 82 1.42 -7.00 -13.48
N SER A 83 2.43 -7.88 -13.54
CA SER A 83 2.39 -9.12 -14.34
C SER A 83 1.94 -10.35 -13.55
N GLY A 84 1.60 -10.19 -12.26
CA GLY A 84 1.20 -11.29 -11.39
C GLY A 84 2.33 -12.25 -11.01
N ARG A 85 3.60 -11.86 -11.24
CA ARG A 85 4.80 -12.66 -10.99
C ARG A 85 5.32 -12.46 -9.56
N PHE A 86 4.45 -12.66 -8.57
CA PHE A 86 4.78 -12.42 -7.16
C PHE A 86 5.88 -13.35 -6.62
N SER A 87 6.03 -14.56 -7.20
CA SER A 87 7.09 -15.50 -6.84
C SER A 87 8.50 -15.01 -7.17
N ASP A 88 8.61 -14.02 -8.06
CA ASP A 88 9.87 -13.50 -8.56
C ASP A 88 10.26 -12.19 -7.86
N ILE A 89 9.50 -11.81 -6.83
CA ILE A 89 9.83 -10.73 -5.90
C ILE A 89 10.64 -11.37 -4.77
N HIS A 90 11.94 -11.10 -4.77
CA HIS A 90 12.88 -11.63 -3.81
C HIS A 90 13.08 -10.63 -2.68
N PHE A 91 12.86 -11.06 -1.45
CA PHE A 91 13.02 -10.20 -0.29
C PHE A 91 13.57 -10.97 0.91
N GLU A 92 14.21 -10.20 1.78
CA GLU A 92 14.70 -10.64 3.08
C GLU A 92 14.18 -9.74 4.19
N PHE A 93 14.14 -10.31 5.39
CA PHE A 93 13.77 -9.62 6.62
C PHE A 93 15.03 -9.17 7.36
N LEU A 94 15.19 -7.85 7.53
CA LEU A 94 16.30 -7.25 8.25
C LEU A 94 16.21 -7.42 9.78
N THR A 95 15.03 -7.79 10.29
CA THR A 95 14.82 -8.02 11.73
C THR A 95 13.94 -9.25 11.95
N PRO A 96 14.07 -9.97 13.09
CA PRO A 96 13.21 -11.10 13.41
C PRO A 96 11.71 -10.75 13.47
N GLN A 97 11.36 -9.49 13.77
CA GLN A 97 9.98 -9.02 13.89
C GLN A 97 9.37 -8.57 12.55
N ALA A 98 10.20 -8.38 11.51
CA ALA A 98 9.75 -7.88 10.22
C ALA A 98 8.62 -8.75 9.62
N ASN A 99 8.75 -10.09 9.70
CA ASN A 99 7.72 -11.01 9.24
C ASN A 99 6.36 -10.78 9.91
N LEU A 100 6.36 -10.56 11.24
CA LEU A 100 5.13 -10.31 11.99
C LEU A 100 4.48 -8.99 11.52
N TYR A 101 5.27 -7.95 11.30
CA TYR A 101 4.75 -6.67 10.84
C TYR A 101 4.21 -6.74 9.41
N THR A 102 4.89 -7.44 8.50
CA THR A 102 4.41 -7.61 7.12
C THR A 102 3.14 -8.45 7.05
N SER A 103 3.09 -9.57 7.76
CA SER A 103 1.92 -10.46 7.72
C SER A 103 0.70 -9.84 8.40
N SER A 104 0.91 -9.04 9.45
CA SER A 104 -0.17 -8.40 10.22
C SER A 104 -0.67 -7.08 9.60
N TYR A 105 0.05 -6.53 8.63
CA TYR A 105 -0.41 -5.34 7.92
C TYR A 105 -1.71 -5.62 7.20
N TYR A 106 -2.70 -4.71 7.17
CA TYR A 106 -4.04 -5.06 6.70
C TYR A 106 -4.11 -5.43 5.21
N LEU A 107 -3.15 -4.97 4.40
CA LEU A 107 -2.97 -5.33 3.00
C LEU A 107 -1.63 -6.05 2.82
N ASP A 108 -1.48 -6.76 1.70
CA ASP A 108 -0.20 -7.33 1.31
C ASP A 108 0.76 -6.21 0.88
N PRO A 109 1.90 -5.97 1.58
CA PRO A 109 2.79 -4.87 1.24
C PRO A 109 3.28 -4.85 -0.21
N SER A 110 3.32 -6.00 -0.90
CA SER A 110 3.74 -6.07 -2.31
C SER A 110 2.82 -5.29 -3.24
N ILE A 111 1.52 -5.21 -2.96
CA ILE A 111 0.57 -4.52 -3.85
C ILE A 111 0.74 -3.01 -3.82
N LEU A 112 1.44 -2.47 -2.82
CA LEU A 112 1.75 -1.04 -2.76
C LEU A 112 2.63 -0.62 -3.95
N PHE A 113 3.44 -1.53 -4.50
CA PHE A 113 4.27 -1.29 -5.69
C PHE A 113 3.46 -1.22 -7.00
N ALA A 114 2.14 -1.38 -6.98
CA ALA A 114 1.30 -1.35 -8.18
C ALA A 114 1.52 -0.07 -9.01
N ASN A 115 1.60 1.10 -8.37
CA ASN A 115 1.82 2.37 -9.05
C ASN A 115 2.92 3.19 -8.37
N PRO A 116 4.19 3.07 -8.83
CA PRO A 116 5.27 3.94 -8.40
C PRO A 116 4.99 5.40 -8.80
N VAL A 117 5.20 6.31 -7.86
CA VAL A 117 5.18 7.75 -8.13
C VAL A 117 6.49 8.13 -8.80
N PRO A 118 6.46 8.96 -9.88
CA PRO A 118 7.67 9.46 -10.50
C PRO A 118 8.60 10.16 -9.49
N VAL A 119 9.90 9.98 -9.64
CA VAL A 119 10.91 10.59 -8.77
C VAL A 119 10.72 12.11 -8.71
N GLY A 120 10.79 12.69 -7.51
CA GLY A 120 10.59 14.11 -7.27
C GLY A 120 9.14 14.58 -7.26
N LYS A 121 8.16 13.67 -7.42
CA LYS A 121 6.74 13.97 -7.27
C LYS A 121 6.16 13.37 -6.00
N THR A 122 5.13 14.02 -5.47
CA THR A 122 4.24 13.49 -4.46
C THR A 122 3.12 12.66 -5.09
N VAL A 123 2.46 11.82 -4.28
CA VAL A 123 1.27 11.08 -4.71
C VAL A 123 0.19 12.04 -5.21
N ALA A 124 -0.01 13.15 -4.51
CA ALA A 124 -1.01 14.18 -4.83
C ALA A 124 -0.75 14.89 -6.17
N GLU A 125 0.51 15.03 -6.59
CA GLU A 125 0.91 15.59 -7.88
C GLU A 125 0.84 14.58 -9.02
N SER A 126 1.13 13.31 -8.75
CA SER A 126 1.09 12.29 -9.79
C SER A 126 -0.35 11.88 -10.13
N ARG A 127 -1.17 11.59 -9.10
CA ARG A 127 -2.54 11.03 -9.21
C ARG A 127 -2.69 9.87 -10.22
N SER A 128 -1.58 9.25 -10.62
CA SER A 128 -1.53 8.32 -11.73
C SER A 128 -1.73 6.92 -11.20
N VAL A 129 -2.76 6.24 -11.70
CA VAL A 129 -3.10 4.88 -11.33
C VAL A 129 -3.23 4.04 -12.60
N PRO A 130 -2.13 3.86 -13.38
CA PRO A 130 -2.17 3.07 -14.60
C PRO A 130 -2.57 1.61 -14.35
N ASN A 131 -2.28 1.10 -13.15
CA ASN A 131 -2.66 -0.23 -12.70
C ASN A 131 -3.81 -0.12 -11.70
N PRO A 132 -5.06 -0.46 -12.11
CA PRO A 132 -6.25 -0.22 -11.31
C PRO A 132 -6.26 -1.08 -10.03
N PRO A 133 -6.69 -0.52 -8.87
CA PRO A 133 -6.73 -1.24 -7.60
C PRO A 133 -7.49 -2.57 -7.64
N GLU A 134 -8.53 -2.65 -8.47
CA GLU A 134 -9.43 -3.80 -8.59
C GLU A 134 -8.69 -5.11 -8.89
N ALA A 135 -7.56 -5.06 -9.61
CA ALA A 135 -6.77 -6.26 -9.90
C ALA A 135 -6.28 -6.95 -8.61
N PHE A 136 -6.00 -6.15 -7.58
CA PHE A 136 -5.40 -6.55 -6.31
C PHE A 136 -6.42 -6.74 -5.18
N MET A 137 -7.72 -6.67 -5.50
CA MET A 137 -8.81 -6.72 -4.51
C MET A 137 -9.80 -7.84 -4.78
N ASN A 138 -10.38 -8.35 -3.71
CA ASN A 138 -11.57 -9.19 -3.73
C ASN A 138 -12.79 -8.28 -3.61
N LYS A 139 -13.67 -8.32 -4.62
CA LYS A 139 -14.98 -7.70 -4.52
C LYS A 139 -15.84 -8.55 -3.59
N LEU A 140 -16.43 -7.92 -2.58
CA LEU A 140 -17.29 -8.58 -1.61
C LEU A 140 -18.75 -8.19 -1.85
N ASP A 141 -19.66 -9.09 -1.47
CA ASP A 141 -21.07 -8.74 -1.40
C ASP A 141 -21.32 -7.94 -0.10
N LEU A 142 -21.83 -6.73 -0.26
CA LEU A 142 -22.00 -5.78 0.83
C LEU A 142 -22.96 -6.30 1.90
N GLN A 143 -24.04 -6.98 1.50
CA GLN A 143 -25.08 -7.45 2.41
C GLN A 143 -24.61 -8.66 3.23
N SER A 144 -23.92 -9.61 2.60
CA SER A 144 -23.40 -10.78 3.32
C SER A 144 -22.18 -10.49 4.18
N THR A 145 -21.46 -9.39 3.90
CA THR A 145 -20.23 -9.01 4.62
C THR A 145 -20.51 -8.07 5.80
N ALA A 146 -21.64 -7.35 5.78
CA ALA A 146 -22.04 -6.50 6.89
C ALA A 146 -22.02 -7.27 8.22
N GLY A 147 -21.45 -6.66 9.25
CA GLY A 147 -21.28 -7.25 10.57
C GLY A 147 -20.06 -8.14 10.74
N THR A 148 -19.25 -8.34 9.70
CA THR A 148 -17.97 -9.06 9.80
C THR A 148 -16.80 -8.10 10.03
N ALA A 149 -15.94 -8.39 11.01
CA ALA A 149 -14.78 -7.56 11.28
C ALA A 149 -13.77 -7.60 10.13
N GLY A 150 -13.12 -6.49 9.84
CA GLY A 150 -12.06 -6.43 8.85
C GLY A 150 -11.75 -5.02 8.37
N VAL A 151 -10.73 -4.92 7.50
CA VAL A 151 -10.36 -3.67 6.84
C VAL A 151 -10.88 -3.68 5.42
N PHE A 152 -11.69 -2.68 5.09
CA PHE A 152 -12.42 -2.60 3.84
C PHE A 152 -12.13 -1.31 3.08
N LEU A 153 -12.29 -1.37 1.76
CA LEU A 153 -12.36 -0.21 0.89
C LEU A 153 -13.71 -0.16 0.20
N PHE A 154 -14.23 1.05 0.03
CA PHE A 154 -15.48 1.30 -0.67
C PHE A 154 -15.19 1.99 -1.99
N ARG A 155 -15.80 1.51 -3.07
CA ARG A 155 -15.78 2.17 -4.37
C ARG A 155 -17.16 2.69 -4.71
N PHE A 156 -17.21 3.96 -5.07
CA PHE A 156 -18.42 4.69 -5.41
C PHE A 156 -18.63 4.79 -6.92
N GLN A 157 -19.85 5.12 -7.35
CA GLN A 157 -20.18 5.34 -8.76
C GLN A 157 -19.93 6.80 -9.18
N SER A 158 -20.10 7.73 -8.25
CA SER A 158 -19.89 9.17 -8.46
C SER A 158 -19.10 9.81 -7.32
N THR A 159 -18.50 10.97 -7.58
CA THR A 159 -17.78 11.76 -6.56
C THR A 159 -18.69 12.39 -5.51
N SER A 160 -20.01 12.40 -5.74
CA SER A 160 -21.02 12.91 -4.80
C SER A 160 -21.66 11.82 -3.95
N ASP A 161 -21.35 10.55 -4.20
CA ASP A 161 -21.89 9.45 -3.42
C ASP A 161 -21.32 9.46 -2.00
N SER A 162 -22.06 8.87 -1.08
CA SER A 162 -21.60 8.60 0.28
C SER A 162 -22.24 7.33 0.83
N VAL A 163 -21.63 6.76 1.87
CA VAL A 163 -22.22 5.69 2.68
C VAL A 163 -21.95 5.99 4.14
N THR A 164 -22.95 5.75 5.00
CA THR A 164 -22.82 5.87 6.44
C THR A 164 -22.95 4.49 7.07
N ILE A 165 -21.97 4.17 7.91
CA ILE A 165 -21.82 2.92 8.62
C ILE A 165 -22.01 3.22 10.10
N ASP A 166 -22.78 2.40 10.81
CA ASP A 166 -22.71 2.32 12.27
C ASP A 166 -21.74 1.20 12.63
N ASP A 167 -20.64 1.56 13.29
CA ASP A 167 -19.69 0.60 13.84
C ASP A 167 -19.77 0.66 15.37
N ASN A 168 -20.57 -0.25 15.94
CA ASN A 168 -20.81 -0.36 17.38
C ASN A 168 -21.24 0.96 18.04
N GLY A 169 -22.18 1.68 17.41
CA GLY A 169 -22.67 2.98 17.89
C GLY A 169 -21.85 4.19 17.44
N THR A 170 -20.76 3.99 16.68
CA THR A 170 -20.00 5.06 16.06
C THR A 170 -20.41 5.22 14.61
N ALA A 171 -20.98 6.38 14.25
CA ALA A 171 -21.29 6.69 12.87
C ALA A 171 -20.03 7.08 12.08
N ILE A 172 -19.74 6.35 11.00
CA ILE A 172 -18.64 6.59 10.06
C ILE A 172 -19.24 6.89 8.69
N THR A 173 -19.07 8.12 8.21
CA THR A 173 -19.44 8.49 6.83
C THR A 173 -18.22 8.43 5.93
N LEU A 174 -18.33 7.65 4.86
CA LEU A 174 -17.30 7.52 3.82
C LEU A 174 -17.78 8.19 2.53
N THR A 175 -16.85 8.90 1.92
CA THR A 175 -17.01 9.52 0.60
C THR A 175 -15.80 9.18 -0.28
N PRO A 176 -15.93 9.34 -1.61
CA PRO A 176 -14.79 9.29 -2.52
C PRO A 176 -13.69 10.27 -2.10
N LEU A 177 -12.45 9.80 -2.08
CA LEU A 177 -11.30 10.67 -1.90
C LEU A 177 -11.07 11.55 -3.14
N ASN A 178 -10.47 12.73 -2.96
CA ASN A 178 -10.21 13.64 -4.07
C ASN A 178 -9.35 12.99 -5.16
N GLY A 179 -9.86 12.99 -6.40
CA GLY A 179 -9.16 12.44 -7.56
C GLY A 179 -9.39 10.94 -7.79
N THR A 180 -10.27 10.30 -7.01
CA THR A 180 -10.59 8.88 -7.16
C THR A 180 -12.04 8.58 -6.77
N LEU A 181 -12.51 7.37 -7.08
CA LEU A 181 -13.81 6.86 -6.62
C LEU A 181 -13.68 5.91 -5.43
N TRP A 182 -12.49 5.82 -4.84
CA TRP A 182 -12.19 4.98 -3.69
C TRP A 182 -12.28 5.79 -2.39
N SER A 183 -12.78 5.17 -1.32
CA SER A 183 -12.60 5.66 0.04
C SER A 183 -11.15 5.43 0.51
N LYS A 184 -10.80 6.03 1.65
CA LYS A 184 -9.71 5.49 2.47
C LYS A 184 -10.10 4.09 2.98
N ALA A 185 -9.12 3.24 3.25
CA ALA A 185 -9.33 2.02 4.00
C ALA A 185 -9.96 2.33 5.38
N VAL A 186 -10.93 1.52 5.78
CA VAL A 186 -11.61 1.62 7.07
C VAL A 186 -11.53 0.28 7.79
N ASP A 187 -11.09 0.32 9.04
CA ASP A 187 -11.16 -0.82 9.95
C ASP A 187 -12.55 -0.80 10.60
N LEU A 188 -13.27 -1.91 10.51
CA LEU A 188 -14.62 -2.06 11.03
C LEU A 188 -14.68 -3.26 11.97
N ASP A 189 -15.27 -3.05 13.14
CA ASP A 189 -15.43 -4.11 14.14
C ASP A 189 -16.59 -5.07 13.80
N LYS A 190 -16.57 -6.25 14.42
CA LYS A 190 -17.68 -7.20 14.28
C LYS A 190 -18.99 -6.54 14.74
N GLY A 191 -20.02 -6.61 13.91
CA GLY A 191 -21.35 -6.05 14.18
C GLY A 191 -21.68 -4.76 13.44
N TRP A 192 -20.76 -4.19 12.65
CA TRP A 192 -21.04 -2.99 11.86
C TRP A 192 -22.23 -3.16 10.89
N THR A 193 -22.97 -2.09 10.66
CA THR A 193 -24.12 -2.07 9.74
C THR A 193 -24.11 -0.82 8.86
N ILE A 194 -24.81 -0.87 7.72
CA ILE A 194 -25.02 0.31 6.88
C ILE A 194 -26.31 0.98 7.33
N THR A 195 -26.22 2.25 7.70
CA THR A 195 -27.36 3.03 8.20
C THR A 195 -27.90 3.99 7.15
N ASP A 196 -27.07 4.42 6.20
CA ASP A 196 -27.49 5.25 5.07
C ASP A 196 -26.58 5.04 3.84
N GLY A 197 -27.15 5.20 2.64
CA GLY A 197 -26.47 4.93 1.38
C GLY A 197 -26.19 3.44 1.14
N GLY A 198 -25.26 3.13 0.23
CA GLY A 198 -24.75 1.77 0.01
C GLY A 198 -25.32 1.00 -1.19
N SER A 199 -26.46 1.38 -1.75
CA SER A 199 -27.02 0.69 -2.94
C SER A 199 -26.19 0.90 -4.22
N SER A 200 -25.45 2.00 -4.30
CA SER A 200 -24.53 2.30 -5.40
C SER A 200 -23.07 1.97 -5.10
N VAL A 201 -22.75 1.47 -3.89
CA VAL A 201 -21.37 1.32 -3.42
C VAL A 201 -20.92 -0.13 -3.48
N GLN A 202 -19.68 -0.34 -3.88
CA GLN A 202 -19.04 -1.65 -3.93
C GLN A 202 -18.06 -1.81 -2.77
N LEU A 203 -18.09 -2.96 -2.11
CA LEU A 203 -17.18 -3.32 -1.02
C LEU A 203 -16.01 -4.14 -1.54
N PHE A 204 -14.81 -3.84 -1.06
CA PHE A 204 -13.60 -4.57 -1.40
C PHE A 204 -12.74 -4.83 -0.18
N GLN A 205 -12.00 -5.93 -0.25
CA GLN A 205 -10.90 -6.25 0.65
C GLN A 205 -9.68 -6.62 -0.19
N THR A 206 -8.48 -6.27 0.29
CA THR A 206 -7.23 -6.55 -0.41
C THR A 206 -6.94 -8.05 -0.45
N LYS A 207 -6.37 -8.52 -1.57
CA LYS A 207 -5.85 -9.89 -1.69
C LYS A 207 -4.52 -10.01 -0.96
N ARG A 208 -4.17 -11.25 -0.57
CA ARG A 208 -2.81 -11.64 -0.17
C ARG A 208 -2.17 -12.47 -1.26
N PHE A 209 -0.93 -12.13 -1.59
CA PHE A 209 -0.15 -12.76 -2.66
C PHE A 209 1.15 -13.35 -2.13
N ILE A 210 1.85 -12.62 -1.27
CA ILE A 210 3.14 -13.00 -0.68
C ILE A 210 3.00 -13.22 0.83
N PHE A 211 2.34 -12.31 1.55
CA PHE A 211 2.36 -12.24 3.03
C PHE A 211 1.01 -12.51 3.69
#